data_AF-D7DJP5-F1
#
_entry.id   AF-D7DJP5-F1
#
_cell.length_a   1.000
_cell.length_b   1.000
_cell.length_c   1.000
_cell.angle_alpha   90.00
_cell.angle_beta   90.00
_cell.angle_gamma   90.00
#
_symmetry.space_group_name_H-M   'P 1'
#
loop_
_entity.id
_entity.type
_entity.pdbx_description
1 polymer ?
#
loop_
_entity_poly.entity_id
_entity_poly.type
_entity_poly.pdbx_seq_one_letter_code
_entity_poly.pdbx_strand_id
1 'polypeptide(L)'
;MAQGVVADNWSLQDISTLLTEGLEVDTAGEIILENNVHSYKPVLSAIIQTEALFDFLTDLLLRDEILVEESFTSAWERIDSPILEAKKLGIVRPYPFLSEPEKIAGPRDRIVEHICSTESLKVAHQKNVDGWSKHRKTPDGLLSATLWGGAGMCARSFVYEKSYTPHPLRKRLFVNSGFMLPAGDSLHQFTTFLADKKVNVSKKIYGNDSLYSAYVNIPAIPIRIIQESSSADQLISTALEMRDDFQALRDWLKMFQNAMSLEDTKSLLKYREQLDSVSQYIDKKIGLGSTNNPVTMEAGMGIFKIATQSNPLESLKNQFGIRATINKLIFGSSGKAEIKKYIDMFGEQKTSIGVNACLEAHHSLRAKVHQFKTYF
;
A
#
# COMPACT_ATOMS: atom_id res chain seq x y z
N MET A 1 -7.66 8.16 19.16
CA MET A 1 -7.09 6.81 19.06
C MET A 1 -5.79 6.86 18.27
N ALA A 2 -4.87 5.92 18.47
CA ALA A 2 -3.68 5.79 17.62
C ALA A 2 -4.09 5.27 16.24
N GLN A 3 -3.56 5.89 15.17
CA GLN A 3 -3.78 5.42 13.81
C GLN A 3 -2.88 4.20 13.55
N GLY A 4 -3.33 3.04 14.01
CA GLY A 4 -2.59 1.77 13.94
C GLY A 4 -3.05 0.86 12.80
N VAL A 5 -2.21 -0.11 12.45
CA VAL A 5 -2.51 -1.16 11.47
C VAL A 5 -2.01 -2.51 11.95
N VAL A 6 -2.65 -3.58 11.53
CA VAL A 6 -2.13 -4.94 11.60
C VAL A 6 -1.37 -5.22 10.31
N ALA A 7 -0.14 -5.72 10.40
CA ALA A 7 0.65 -6.14 9.26
C ALA A 7 1.05 -7.61 9.37
N ASP A 8 1.36 -8.21 8.23
CA ASP A 8 1.80 -9.59 8.14
C ASP A 8 3.27 -9.76 8.52
N ASN A 9 3.57 -10.70 9.42
CA ASN A 9 4.94 -11.17 9.63
C ASN A 9 5.55 -11.74 8.33
N TRP A 10 4.71 -12.28 7.43
CA TRP A 10 5.14 -12.73 6.11
C TRP A 10 5.65 -11.56 5.25
N SER A 11 4.95 -10.41 5.24
CA SER A 11 5.45 -9.22 4.56
C SER A 11 6.78 -8.75 5.13
N LEU A 12 6.93 -8.75 6.46
CA LEU A 12 8.19 -8.35 7.10
C LEU A 12 9.33 -9.33 6.81
N GLN A 13 9.02 -10.62 6.65
CA GLN A 13 9.98 -11.64 6.21
C GLN A 13 10.46 -11.33 4.79
N ASP A 14 9.54 -11.18 3.84
CA ASP A 14 9.86 -10.87 2.44
C ASP A 14 10.66 -9.56 2.30
N ILE A 15 10.31 -8.54 3.08
CA ILE A 15 11.05 -7.27 3.12
C ILE A 15 12.44 -7.47 3.72
N SER A 16 12.57 -8.26 4.78
CA SER A 16 13.87 -8.52 5.40
C SER A 16 14.78 -9.25 4.42
N THR A 17 14.30 -10.31 3.77
CA THR A 17 15.04 -11.02 2.72
C THR A 17 15.45 -10.08 1.59
N LEU A 18 14.53 -9.23 1.10
CA LEU A 18 14.84 -8.24 0.07
C LEU A 18 15.99 -7.31 0.48
N LEU A 19 15.94 -6.77 1.70
CA LEU A 19 16.92 -5.79 2.18
C LEU A 19 18.28 -6.40 2.54
N THR A 20 18.34 -7.69 2.86
CA THR A 20 19.59 -8.36 3.25
C THR A 20 20.21 -9.22 2.15
N GLU A 21 19.39 -9.81 1.29
CA GLU A 21 19.81 -10.77 0.26
C GLU A 21 19.60 -10.25 -1.17
N GLY A 22 18.80 -9.20 -1.36
CA GLY A 22 18.47 -8.62 -2.68
C GLY A 22 17.18 -9.18 -3.27
N LEU A 23 16.92 -8.86 -4.54
CA LEU A 23 15.69 -9.25 -5.23
C LEU A 23 15.67 -10.76 -5.49
N GLU A 24 14.62 -11.44 -5.05
CA GLU A 24 14.44 -12.87 -5.30
C GLU A 24 14.09 -13.16 -6.77
N VAL A 25 14.75 -14.19 -7.31
CA VAL A 25 14.65 -14.58 -8.72
C VAL A 25 13.63 -15.70 -8.98
N ASP A 26 13.11 -16.31 -7.92
CA ASP A 26 12.13 -17.38 -8.00
C ASP A 26 10.70 -16.83 -8.18
N THR A 27 9.73 -17.74 -8.20
CA THR A 27 8.32 -17.40 -8.40
C THR A 27 7.47 -17.91 -7.27
N ALA A 28 6.56 -17.05 -6.79
CA ALA A 28 5.45 -17.44 -5.95
C ALA A 28 4.23 -17.89 -6.79
N GLY A 29 3.33 -18.66 -6.18
CA GLY A 29 2.06 -19.05 -6.79
C GLY A 29 0.93 -18.08 -6.41
N GLU A 30 0.55 -17.18 -7.33
CA GLU A 30 -0.66 -16.38 -7.18
C GLU A 30 -1.89 -17.26 -7.36
N ILE A 31 -2.82 -17.21 -6.41
CA ILE A 31 -4.10 -17.91 -6.52
C ILE A 31 -5.04 -17.09 -7.41
N ILE A 32 -5.40 -17.65 -8.55
CA ILE A 32 -6.37 -17.07 -9.49
C ILE A 32 -7.67 -17.89 -9.47
N LEU A 33 -8.79 -17.21 -9.69
CA LEU A 33 -10.13 -17.80 -9.70
C LEU A 33 -10.77 -17.56 -11.06
N GLU A 34 -10.93 -18.63 -11.85
CA GLU A 34 -11.47 -18.58 -13.21
C GLU A 34 -12.42 -19.75 -13.41
N ASN A 35 -13.57 -19.51 -14.06
CA ASN A 35 -14.55 -20.54 -14.41
C ASN A 35 -14.95 -21.44 -13.21
N ASN A 36 -15.10 -20.84 -12.01
CA ASN A 36 -15.42 -21.53 -10.76
C ASN A 36 -14.35 -22.55 -10.28
N VAL A 37 -13.10 -22.40 -10.74
CA VAL A 37 -11.96 -23.22 -10.35
C VAL A 37 -10.80 -22.32 -9.91
N HIS A 38 -10.05 -22.73 -8.88
CA HIS A 38 -8.80 -22.08 -8.51
C HIS A 38 -7.61 -22.75 -9.19
N SER A 39 -6.62 -21.95 -9.54
CA SER A 39 -5.33 -22.43 -10.02
C SER A 39 -4.22 -21.51 -9.54
N TYR A 40 -2.98 -21.92 -9.76
CA TYR A 40 -1.80 -21.16 -9.41
C TYR A 40 -1.18 -20.56 -10.67
N LYS A 41 -1.05 -19.24 -10.69
CA LYS A 41 -0.31 -18.50 -11.69
C LYS A 41 1.06 -18.10 -11.12
N PRO A 42 2.18 -18.38 -11.82
CA PRO A 42 3.48 -17.92 -11.35
C PRO A 42 3.56 -16.39 -11.38
N VAL A 43 4.12 -15.81 -10.32
CA VAL A 43 4.48 -14.39 -10.21
C VAL A 43 5.88 -14.29 -9.62
N LEU A 44 6.73 -13.37 -10.12
CA LEU A 44 8.08 -13.21 -9.59
C LEU A 44 8.04 -12.76 -8.12
N SER A 45 8.83 -13.40 -7.26
CA SER A 45 8.89 -13.06 -5.83
C SER A 45 9.39 -11.63 -5.62
N ALA A 46 10.32 -11.14 -6.46
CA ALA A 46 10.74 -9.73 -6.50
C ALA A 46 9.58 -8.72 -6.56
N ILE A 47 8.48 -9.05 -7.26
CA ILE A 47 7.28 -8.18 -7.34
C ILE A 47 6.56 -8.16 -6.00
N ILE A 48 6.40 -9.33 -5.38
CA ILE A 48 5.76 -9.48 -4.07
C ILE A 48 6.57 -8.74 -2.99
N GLN A 49 7.89 -8.92 -2.96
CA GLN A 49 8.80 -8.22 -2.07
C GLN A 49 8.71 -6.69 -2.25
N THR A 50 8.71 -6.21 -3.49
CA THR A 50 8.60 -4.78 -3.81
C THR A 50 7.25 -4.19 -3.39
N GLU A 51 6.15 -4.89 -3.65
CA GLU A 51 4.81 -4.46 -3.22
C GLU A 51 4.71 -4.42 -1.69
N ALA A 52 5.25 -5.44 -1.01
CA ALA A 52 5.29 -5.50 0.46
C ALA A 52 6.11 -4.33 1.03
N LEU A 53 7.29 -4.06 0.48
CA LEU A 53 8.13 -2.94 0.91
C LEU A 53 7.44 -1.60 0.69
N PHE A 54 6.78 -1.37 -0.44
CA PHE A 54 6.12 -0.08 -0.71
C PHE A 54 4.90 0.16 0.18
N ASP A 55 4.08 -0.87 0.42
CA ASP A 55 2.98 -0.79 1.38
C ASP A 55 3.55 -0.54 2.80
N PHE A 56 4.63 -1.23 3.19
CA PHE A 56 5.29 -1.05 4.48
C PHE A 56 5.93 0.33 4.66
N LEU A 57 6.65 0.87 3.67
CA LEU A 57 7.23 2.22 3.73
C LEU A 57 6.15 3.30 3.89
N THR A 58 4.99 3.10 3.26
CA THR A 58 3.85 4.00 3.41
C THR A 58 3.32 3.97 4.84
N ASP A 59 3.11 2.77 5.39
CA ASP A 59 2.67 2.59 6.77
C ASP A 59 3.70 3.10 7.78
N LEU A 60 4.98 2.82 7.54
CA LEU A 60 6.10 3.22 8.39
C LEU A 60 6.26 4.73 8.43
N LEU A 61 5.97 5.46 7.36
CA LEU A 61 6.02 6.91 7.38
C LEU A 61 4.77 7.51 8.04
N LEU A 62 3.59 6.98 7.75
CA LEU A 62 2.32 7.68 8.02
C LEU A 62 1.54 7.17 9.23
N ARG A 63 1.79 5.96 9.71
CA ARG A 63 1.05 5.39 10.85
C ARG A 63 1.73 5.61 12.18
N ASP A 64 0.92 5.66 13.22
CA ASP A 64 1.40 5.77 14.60
C ASP A 64 2.01 4.45 15.07
N GLU A 65 1.42 3.32 14.67
CA GLU A 65 1.87 1.99 15.05
C GLU A 65 1.56 0.94 13.96
N ILE A 66 2.42 -0.07 13.88
CA ILE A 66 2.28 -1.26 13.05
C ILE A 66 2.36 -2.47 13.98
N LEU A 67 1.23 -3.15 14.16
CA LEU A 67 1.11 -4.31 15.02
C LEU A 67 1.36 -5.60 14.21
N VAL A 68 2.20 -6.48 14.73
CA VAL A 68 2.52 -7.77 14.12
C VAL A 68 2.38 -8.88 15.15
N GLU A 69 2.11 -10.11 14.71
CA GLU A 69 1.92 -11.22 15.64
C GLU A 69 3.24 -11.60 16.32
N GLU A 70 3.26 -11.53 17.65
CA GLU A 70 4.47 -11.75 18.44
C GLU A 70 5.04 -13.17 18.27
N SER A 71 4.17 -14.16 18.08
CA SER A 71 4.56 -15.57 17.96
C SER A 71 5.40 -15.85 16.70
N PHE A 72 5.39 -14.93 15.72
CA PHE A 72 6.05 -15.10 14.43
C PHE A 72 7.12 -14.04 14.16
N THR A 73 7.56 -13.28 15.15
CA THR A 73 8.56 -12.22 14.92
C THR A 73 9.94 -12.74 14.59
N SER A 74 10.24 -13.98 15.00
CA SER A 74 11.52 -14.63 14.66
C SER A 74 11.80 -14.73 13.16
N ALA A 75 10.76 -14.64 12.31
CA ALA A 75 10.88 -14.66 10.85
C ALA A 75 11.65 -13.46 10.28
N TRP A 76 11.71 -12.34 11.01
CA TRP A 76 12.37 -11.11 10.57
C TRP A 76 13.29 -10.51 11.64
N GLU A 77 13.20 -10.94 12.91
CA GLU A 77 14.09 -10.46 13.98
C GLU A 77 15.46 -11.15 14.01
N ARG A 78 15.57 -12.38 13.50
CA ARG A 78 16.82 -13.16 13.53
C ARG A 78 17.82 -12.75 12.46
N ILE A 79 17.36 -11.96 11.51
CA ILE A 79 18.14 -11.41 10.42
C ILE A 79 18.46 -9.99 10.85
N ASP A 80 19.67 -9.47 10.58
CA ASP A 80 20.06 -8.08 10.85
C ASP A 80 19.31 -7.10 9.91
N SER A 81 17.99 -7.20 9.92
CA SER A 81 17.05 -6.49 9.07
C SER A 81 16.97 -5.03 9.49
N PRO A 82 17.00 -4.07 8.55
CA PRO A 82 16.77 -2.66 8.84
C PRO A 82 15.44 -2.38 9.57
N ILE A 83 14.45 -3.27 9.46
CA ILE A 83 13.16 -3.19 10.19
C ILE A 83 13.36 -3.15 11.72
N LEU A 84 14.46 -3.71 12.24
CA LEU A 84 14.77 -3.69 13.67
C LEU A 84 14.88 -2.27 14.24
N GLU A 85 15.22 -1.28 13.43
CA GLU A 85 15.24 0.13 13.86
C GLU A 85 13.82 0.63 14.16
N ALA A 86 12.86 0.34 13.28
CA ALA A 86 11.46 0.69 13.48
C ALA A 86 10.86 -0.01 14.71
N LYS A 87 11.31 -1.25 15.02
CA LYS A 87 10.96 -1.95 16.25
C LYS A 87 11.54 -1.25 17.48
N LYS A 88 12.82 -0.86 17.47
CA LYS A 88 13.47 -0.15 18.60
C LYS A 88 12.78 1.17 18.94
N LEU A 89 12.28 1.88 17.93
CA LEU A 89 11.51 3.11 18.09
C LEU A 89 10.05 2.89 18.53
N GLY A 90 9.61 1.63 18.65
CA GLY A 90 8.25 1.29 19.07
C GLY A 90 7.19 1.53 18.02
N ILE A 91 7.57 1.73 16.75
CA ILE A 91 6.63 1.90 15.64
C ILE A 91 6.12 0.55 15.17
N VAL A 92 7.02 -0.42 14.97
CA VAL A 92 6.67 -1.82 14.73
C VAL A 92 6.62 -2.54 16.07
N ARG A 93 5.45 -3.07 16.43
CA ARG A 93 5.21 -3.63 17.77
C ARG A 93 4.68 -5.07 17.67
N PRO A 94 5.41 -6.04 18.25
CA PRO A 94 4.85 -7.35 18.52
C PRO A 94 3.60 -7.22 19.40
N TYR A 95 2.54 -7.95 19.05
CA TYR A 95 1.30 -7.97 19.80
C TYR A 95 0.77 -9.41 19.94
N PRO A 96 0.30 -9.82 21.14
CA PRO A 96 -0.14 -11.18 21.45
C PRO A 96 -1.56 -11.46 20.94
N PHE A 97 -1.82 -11.34 19.63
CA PHE A 97 -3.19 -11.52 19.12
C PHE A 97 -3.74 -12.92 19.41
N LEU A 98 -2.88 -13.93 19.49
CA LEU A 98 -3.22 -15.32 19.78
C LEU A 98 -3.30 -15.67 21.27
N SER A 99 -3.28 -14.67 22.16
CA SER A 99 -3.53 -14.90 23.60
C SER A 99 -4.98 -15.31 23.89
N GLU A 100 -5.93 -14.86 23.06
CA GLU A 100 -7.37 -15.16 23.13
C GLU A 100 -7.88 -15.69 21.77
N PRO A 101 -7.42 -16.88 21.32
CA PRO A 101 -7.67 -17.39 19.97
C PRO A 101 -9.16 -17.61 19.67
N GLU A 102 -9.98 -17.84 20.70
CA GLU A 102 -11.43 -17.99 20.60
C GLU A 102 -12.14 -16.72 20.09
N LYS A 103 -11.60 -15.52 20.36
CA LYS A 103 -12.15 -14.26 19.83
C LYS A 103 -11.96 -14.15 18.31
N ILE A 104 -10.92 -14.79 17.78
CA ILE A 104 -10.53 -14.73 16.37
C ILE A 104 -11.23 -15.83 15.56
N ALA A 105 -11.46 -17.01 16.15
CA ALA A 105 -11.97 -18.19 15.45
C ALA A 105 -13.30 -17.92 14.71
N GLY A 106 -14.31 -17.40 15.41
CA GLY A 106 -15.62 -17.10 14.81
C GLY A 106 -15.56 -16.12 13.63
N PRO A 107 -14.96 -14.92 13.79
CA PRO A 107 -14.76 -13.99 12.69
C PRO A 107 -13.95 -14.58 11.53
N ARG A 108 -12.88 -15.33 11.80
CA ARG A 108 -12.06 -15.98 10.77
C ARG A 108 -12.89 -16.93 9.91
N ASP A 109 -13.70 -17.78 10.54
CA ASP A 109 -14.45 -18.81 9.82
C ASP A 109 -15.51 -18.18 8.90
N ARG A 110 -16.17 -17.10 9.34
CA ARG A 110 -17.06 -16.29 8.47
C ARG A 110 -16.32 -15.65 7.30
N ILE A 111 -15.11 -15.14 7.53
CA ILE A 111 -14.29 -14.54 6.46
C ILE A 111 -13.84 -15.62 5.46
N VAL A 112 -13.48 -16.81 5.92
CA VAL A 112 -13.18 -17.96 5.06
C VAL A 112 -14.36 -18.29 4.16
N GLU A 113 -15.58 -18.33 4.68
CA GLU A 113 -16.79 -18.57 3.88
C GLU A 113 -16.96 -17.56 2.75
N HIS A 114 -16.60 -16.29 2.98
CA HIS A 114 -16.65 -15.24 1.96
C HIS A 114 -15.51 -15.30 0.94
N ILE A 115 -14.28 -15.64 1.37
CA ILE A 115 -13.13 -15.77 0.45
C ILE A 115 -13.25 -17.02 -0.43
N CYS A 116 -13.81 -18.12 0.11
CA CYS A 116 -14.04 -19.38 -0.60
C CYS A 116 -15.21 -19.27 -1.59
N SER A 117 -15.05 -18.42 -2.61
CA SER A 117 -16.08 -18.14 -3.61
C SER A 117 -16.29 -19.25 -4.65
N THR A 118 -15.38 -20.23 -4.73
CA THR A 118 -15.47 -21.38 -5.65
C THR A 118 -15.51 -22.71 -4.92
N GLU A 119 -16.14 -23.71 -5.52
CA GLU A 119 -16.21 -25.05 -4.92
C GLU A 119 -14.82 -25.69 -4.79
N SER A 120 -13.97 -25.47 -5.78
CA SER A 120 -12.58 -25.96 -5.76
C SER A 120 -11.79 -25.41 -4.56
N LEU A 121 -11.96 -24.14 -4.21
CA LEU A 121 -11.32 -23.54 -3.03
C LEU A 121 -11.84 -24.15 -1.74
N LYS A 122 -13.15 -24.37 -1.63
CA LYS A 122 -13.77 -24.98 -0.44
C LYS A 122 -13.20 -26.37 -0.18
N VAL A 123 -13.13 -27.21 -1.21
CA VAL A 123 -12.56 -28.57 -1.12
C VAL A 123 -11.09 -28.52 -0.73
N ALA A 124 -10.30 -27.66 -1.37
CA ALA A 124 -8.86 -27.55 -1.07
C ALA A 124 -8.60 -26.98 0.34
N HIS A 125 -9.39 -26.00 0.77
CA HIS A 125 -9.35 -25.46 2.12
C HIS A 125 -9.73 -26.53 3.15
N GLN A 126 -10.81 -27.29 2.93
CA GLN A 126 -11.21 -28.38 3.83
C GLN A 126 -10.11 -29.42 3.99
N LYS A 127 -9.40 -29.76 2.91
CA LYS A 127 -8.23 -30.66 2.98
C LYS A 127 -7.13 -30.11 3.88
N ASN A 128 -6.90 -28.79 3.87
CA ASN A 128 -5.97 -28.11 4.79
C ASN A 128 -6.45 -28.14 6.24
N VAL A 129 -7.73 -27.87 6.49
CA VAL A 129 -8.34 -27.95 7.83
C VAL A 129 -8.22 -29.38 8.39
N ASP A 130 -8.58 -30.39 7.60
CA ASP A 130 -8.50 -31.80 7.98
C ASP A 130 -7.06 -32.24 8.25
N GLY A 131 -6.12 -31.85 7.37
CA GLY A 131 -4.71 -32.15 7.54
C GLY A 131 -4.14 -31.53 8.81
N TRP A 132 -4.49 -30.27 9.11
CA TRP A 132 -4.06 -29.60 10.33
C TRP A 132 -4.64 -30.26 11.58
N SER A 133 -5.94 -30.59 11.55
CA SER A 133 -6.63 -31.25 12.66
C SER A 133 -6.01 -32.62 12.99
N LYS A 134 -5.74 -33.44 11.96
CA LYS A 134 -5.24 -34.82 12.12
C LYS A 134 -3.74 -34.89 12.35
N HIS A 135 -2.96 -34.02 11.70
CA HIS A 135 -1.50 -34.20 11.58
C HIS A 135 -0.69 -32.95 11.92
N ARG A 136 -1.34 -31.85 12.29
CA ARG A 136 -0.68 -30.53 12.49
C ARG A 136 0.14 -30.10 11.28
N LYS A 137 -0.33 -30.47 10.07
CA LYS A 137 0.30 -30.13 8.79
C LYS A 137 -0.77 -29.74 7.78
N THR A 138 -0.52 -28.69 7.02
CA THR A 138 -1.38 -28.25 5.92
C THR A 138 -0.85 -28.84 4.61
N PRO A 139 -1.58 -29.77 3.95
CA PRO A 139 -1.12 -30.40 2.71
C PRO A 139 -0.82 -29.41 1.57
N ASP A 140 -1.52 -28.29 1.54
CA ASP A 140 -1.22 -27.15 0.65
C ASP A 140 -0.85 -25.92 1.50
N GLY A 141 0.45 -25.76 1.72
CA GLY A 141 0.99 -24.69 2.58
C GLY A 141 0.73 -23.29 2.04
N LEU A 142 0.84 -23.09 0.73
CA LEU A 142 0.64 -21.79 0.09
C LEU A 142 -0.83 -21.36 0.13
N LEU A 143 -1.75 -22.28 -0.19
CA LEU A 143 -3.19 -22.03 -0.04
C LEU A 143 -3.53 -21.70 1.41
N SER A 144 -3.00 -22.47 2.36
CA SER A 144 -3.26 -22.25 3.78
C SER A 144 -2.74 -20.90 4.24
N ALA A 145 -1.50 -20.54 3.90
CA ALA A 145 -0.89 -19.27 4.28
C ALA A 145 -1.61 -18.06 3.66
N THR A 146 -2.10 -18.20 2.43
CA THR A 146 -2.76 -17.12 1.70
C THR A 146 -4.23 -16.97 2.12
N LEU A 147 -5.00 -18.06 2.10
CA LEU A 147 -6.43 -18.05 2.41
C LEU A 147 -6.71 -18.08 3.90
N TRP A 148 -6.27 -19.14 4.59
CA TRP A 148 -6.60 -19.34 6.00
C TRP A 148 -5.84 -18.37 6.92
N GLY A 149 -4.56 -18.17 6.62
CA GLY A 149 -3.74 -17.13 7.25
C GLY A 149 -4.29 -15.73 6.98
N GLY A 150 -4.69 -15.45 5.73
CA GLY A 150 -5.29 -14.16 5.37
C GLY A 150 -6.60 -13.87 6.10
N ALA A 151 -7.50 -14.85 6.15
CA ALA A 151 -8.73 -14.75 6.95
C ALA A 151 -8.42 -14.53 8.44
N GLY A 152 -7.40 -15.20 8.97
CA GLY A 152 -6.96 -15.02 10.35
C GLY A 152 -6.44 -13.61 10.64
N MET A 153 -5.75 -12.97 9.70
CA MET A 153 -5.29 -11.59 9.87
C MET A 153 -6.42 -10.57 9.71
N CYS A 154 -7.35 -10.79 8.77
CA CYS A 154 -8.57 -10.01 8.69
C CYS A 154 -9.40 -10.09 10.00
N ALA A 155 -9.49 -11.29 10.58
CA ALA A 155 -10.18 -11.49 11.86
C ALA A 155 -9.48 -10.73 13.01
N ARG A 156 -8.15 -10.71 13.06
CA ARG A 156 -7.42 -9.86 14.03
C ARG A 156 -7.71 -8.38 13.81
N SER A 157 -7.62 -7.91 12.58
CA SER A 157 -7.96 -6.52 12.23
C SER A 157 -9.37 -6.15 12.69
N PHE A 158 -10.35 -7.04 12.49
CA PHE A 158 -11.71 -6.86 12.97
C PHE A 158 -11.82 -6.83 14.50
N VAL A 159 -11.31 -7.86 15.19
CA VAL A 159 -11.43 -8.01 16.65
C VAL A 159 -10.73 -6.88 17.41
N TYR A 160 -9.59 -6.42 16.90
CA TYR A 160 -8.78 -5.39 17.55
C TYR A 160 -9.05 -3.98 17.00
N GLU A 161 -10.04 -3.83 16.11
CA GLU A 161 -10.47 -2.56 15.52
C GLU A 161 -9.31 -1.76 14.90
N LYS A 162 -8.44 -2.47 14.19
CA LYS A 162 -7.29 -1.92 13.47
C LYS A 162 -7.44 -2.22 11.99
N SER A 163 -6.93 -1.33 11.15
CA SER A 163 -6.84 -1.59 9.71
C SER A 163 -5.88 -2.74 9.42
N TYR A 164 -5.96 -3.33 8.23
CA TYR A 164 -5.07 -4.41 7.82
C TYR A 164 -4.32 -4.04 6.54
N THR A 165 -2.99 -4.12 6.59
CA THR A 165 -2.15 -4.10 5.40
C THR A 165 -1.80 -5.55 5.05
N PRO A 166 -2.48 -6.15 4.05
CA PRO A 166 -2.29 -7.55 3.70
C PRO A 166 -0.98 -7.77 2.95
N HIS A 167 -0.39 -8.95 3.16
CA HIS A 167 0.62 -9.49 2.26
C HIS A 167 0.15 -9.45 0.80
N PRO A 168 1.01 -9.11 -0.18
CA PRO A 168 0.57 -8.92 -1.56
C PRO A 168 -0.16 -10.11 -2.20
N LEU A 169 0.26 -11.35 -1.92
CA LEU A 169 -0.47 -12.55 -2.39
C LEU A 169 -1.88 -12.66 -1.80
N ARG A 170 -2.07 -12.26 -0.54
CA ARG A 170 -3.39 -12.25 0.12
C ARG A 170 -4.27 -11.15 -0.45
N LYS A 171 -3.67 -9.97 -0.67
CA LYS A 171 -4.33 -8.83 -1.33
C LYS A 171 -4.91 -9.23 -2.68
N ARG A 172 -4.12 -9.95 -3.49
CA ARG A 172 -4.56 -10.48 -4.79
C ARG A 172 -5.67 -11.52 -4.66
N LEU A 173 -5.57 -12.45 -3.70
CA LEU A 173 -6.65 -13.40 -3.41
C LEU A 173 -7.96 -12.69 -3.02
N PHE A 174 -7.91 -11.67 -2.15
CA PHE A 174 -9.09 -10.91 -1.73
C PHE A 174 -9.75 -10.24 -2.94
N VAL A 175 -8.95 -9.59 -3.78
CA VAL A 175 -9.40 -9.00 -5.05
C VAL A 175 -10.03 -10.04 -5.97
N ASN A 176 -9.35 -11.18 -6.20
CA ASN A 176 -9.81 -12.23 -7.11
C ASN A 176 -11.07 -12.93 -6.59
N SER A 177 -11.26 -13.01 -5.27
CA SER A 177 -12.46 -13.59 -4.64
C SER A 177 -13.64 -12.62 -4.53
N GLY A 178 -13.44 -11.34 -4.82
CA GLY A 178 -14.44 -10.29 -4.57
C GLY A 178 -14.63 -9.97 -3.09
N PHE A 179 -13.75 -10.49 -2.22
CA PHE A 179 -13.76 -10.17 -0.80
C PHE A 179 -13.21 -8.76 -0.57
N MET A 180 -14.04 -7.90 0.00
CA MET A 180 -13.62 -6.55 0.39
C MET A 180 -13.21 -6.54 1.86
N LEU A 181 -12.03 -6.00 2.13
CA LEU A 181 -11.64 -5.69 3.50
C LEU A 181 -12.63 -4.67 4.10
N PRO A 182 -12.98 -4.77 5.40
CA PRO A 182 -13.87 -3.82 6.05
C PRO A 182 -13.41 -2.37 5.81
N ALA A 183 -14.39 -1.48 5.69
CA ALA A 183 -14.30 -0.13 5.09
C ALA A 183 -12.95 0.57 5.31
N GLY A 184 -12.34 0.99 4.20
CA GLY A 184 -10.99 1.55 4.15
C GLY A 184 -10.79 2.72 5.10
N ASP A 185 -9.66 2.69 5.80
CA ASP A 185 -9.28 3.68 6.80
C ASP A 185 -8.89 5.03 6.19
N SER A 186 -8.60 6.02 7.04
CA SER A 186 -8.19 7.36 6.61
C SER A 186 -6.95 7.34 5.68
N LEU A 187 -5.98 6.46 5.93
CA LEU A 187 -4.78 6.33 5.10
C LEU A 187 -5.11 5.70 3.74
N HIS A 188 -5.99 4.72 3.69
CA HIS A 188 -6.45 4.09 2.47
C HIS A 188 -7.23 5.07 1.61
N GLN A 189 -8.15 5.85 2.19
CA GLN A 189 -8.88 6.90 1.47
C GLN A 189 -7.91 7.96 0.93
N PHE A 190 -6.94 8.37 1.73
CA PHE A 190 -5.93 9.35 1.34
C PHE A 190 -5.03 8.85 0.20
N THR A 191 -4.48 7.64 0.32
CA THR A 191 -3.59 7.06 -0.71
C THR A 191 -4.32 6.73 -2.00
N THR A 192 -5.60 6.33 -1.94
CA THR A 192 -6.48 6.17 -3.11
C THR A 192 -6.70 7.52 -3.80
N PHE A 193 -7.03 8.57 -3.04
CA PHE A 193 -7.15 9.93 -3.57
C PHE A 193 -5.85 10.39 -4.26
N LEU A 194 -4.68 10.17 -3.63
CA LEU A 194 -3.39 10.50 -4.24
C LEU A 194 -3.18 9.76 -5.56
N ALA A 195 -3.43 8.44 -5.59
CA ALA A 195 -3.26 7.62 -6.79
C ALA A 195 -4.15 8.11 -7.94
N ASP A 196 -5.43 8.35 -7.67
CA ASP A 196 -6.39 8.85 -8.65
C ASP A 196 -5.96 10.20 -9.22
N LYS A 197 -5.53 11.13 -8.37
CA LYS A 197 -5.07 12.44 -8.81
C LYS A 197 -3.77 12.36 -9.59
N LYS A 198 -2.80 11.54 -9.20
CA LYS A 198 -1.58 11.33 -9.98
C LYS A 198 -1.88 10.77 -11.36
N VAL A 199 -2.77 9.78 -11.46
CA VAL A 199 -3.21 9.23 -12.76
C VAL A 199 -3.83 10.31 -13.64
N ASN A 200 -4.68 11.17 -13.07
CA ASN A 200 -5.30 12.29 -13.81
C ASN A 200 -4.26 13.30 -14.31
N VAL A 201 -3.29 13.69 -13.47
CA VAL A 201 -2.20 14.59 -13.84
C VAL A 201 -1.36 13.97 -14.97
N SER A 202 -0.94 12.71 -14.83
CA SER A 202 -0.11 12.02 -15.83
C SER A 202 -0.81 11.91 -17.19
N LYS A 203 -2.10 11.52 -17.23
CA LYS A 203 -2.88 11.46 -18.48
C LYS A 203 -2.96 12.81 -19.19
N LYS A 204 -2.97 13.92 -18.44
CA LYS A 204 -3.02 15.27 -19.03
C LYS A 204 -1.67 15.74 -19.55
N ILE A 205 -0.58 15.48 -18.83
CA ILE A 205 0.77 15.89 -19.25
C ILE A 205 1.24 15.09 -20.46
N TYR A 206 0.94 13.79 -20.51
CA TYR A 206 1.53 12.88 -21.50
C TYR A 206 0.53 12.32 -22.52
N GLY A 207 -0.74 12.71 -22.45
CA GLY A 207 -1.78 12.26 -23.37
C GLY A 207 -2.34 10.86 -23.06
N ASN A 208 -3.24 10.40 -23.94
CA ASN A 208 -3.96 9.12 -23.84
C ASN A 208 -3.21 7.93 -24.43
N ASP A 209 -1.96 8.10 -24.87
CA ASP A 209 -1.21 7.01 -25.47
C ASP A 209 -1.11 5.84 -24.48
N SER A 210 -1.58 4.68 -24.90
CA SER A 210 -1.64 3.46 -24.10
C SER A 210 -0.26 3.06 -23.55
N LEU A 211 0.80 3.36 -24.31
CA LEU A 211 2.21 3.21 -23.94
C LEU A 211 2.65 4.13 -22.79
N TYR A 212 2.06 5.32 -22.67
CA TYR A 212 2.32 6.26 -21.58
C TYR A 212 1.36 6.06 -20.41
N SER A 213 0.16 5.51 -20.63
CA SER A 213 -0.70 5.02 -19.53
C SER A 213 -0.07 3.89 -18.69
N ALA A 214 1.08 3.37 -19.15
CA ALA A 214 1.99 2.48 -18.41
C ALA A 214 3.00 3.24 -17.52
N TYR A 215 2.87 4.56 -17.35
CA TYR A 215 3.63 5.33 -16.37
C TYR A 215 3.45 4.70 -14.99
N VAL A 216 4.57 4.54 -14.31
CA VAL A 216 4.62 3.67 -13.16
C VAL A 216 3.75 4.18 -12.04
N ASN A 217 2.81 3.35 -11.60
CA ASN A 217 1.96 3.63 -10.46
C ASN A 217 2.70 3.34 -9.14
N ILE A 218 3.96 3.79 -8.97
CA ILE A 218 4.59 3.74 -7.65
C ILE A 218 3.78 4.66 -6.73
N PRO A 219 3.40 4.21 -5.52
CA PRO A 219 2.76 5.08 -4.56
C PRO A 219 3.63 6.32 -4.26
N ALA A 220 3.01 7.47 -4.06
CA ALA A 220 3.70 8.75 -3.95
C ALA A 220 4.69 8.82 -2.77
N ILE A 221 4.41 8.06 -1.71
CA ILE A 221 5.22 8.02 -0.48
C ILE A 221 6.54 7.27 -0.71
N PRO A 222 6.56 6.00 -1.18
CA PRO A 222 7.76 5.30 -1.61
C PRO A 222 8.63 6.11 -2.59
N ILE A 223 8.03 6.81 -3.56
CA ILE A 223 8.78 7.70 -4.47
C ILE A 223 9.63 8.71 -3.67
N ARG A 224 9.04 9.37 -2.67
CA ARG A 224 9.76 10.36 -1.86
C ARG A 224 10.88 9.73 -1.06
N ILE A 225 10.64 8.58 -0.44
CA ILE A 225 11.66 7.88 0.34
C ILE A 225 12.82 7.45 -0.57
N ILE A 226 12.53 6.88 -1.74
CA ILE A 226 13.55 6.49 -2.72
C ILE A 226 14.35 7.71 -3.23
N GLN A 227 13.72 8.87 -3.41
CA GLN A 227 14.43 10.10 -3.82
C GLN A 227 15.51 10.50 -2.82
N GLU A 228 15.20 10.43 -1.52
CA GLU A 228 16.12 10.85 -0.45
C GLU A 228 17.11 9.73 -0.04
N SER A 229 16.77 8.46 -0.25
CA SER A 229 17.64 7.32 0.10
C SER A 229 18.79 7.14 -0.88
N SER A 230 20.02 6.83 -0.43
CA SER A 230 21.15 6.60 -1.35
C SER A 230 21.36 5.11 -1.69
N SER A 231 20.83 4.20 -0.89
CA SER A 231 20.98 2.75 -1.02
C SER A 231 19.76 2.00 -0.43
N ALA A 232 19.65 0.69 -0.68
CA ALA A 232 18.51 -0.12 -0.23
C ALA A 232 18.40 -0.20 1.30
N ASP A 233 19.52 -0.36 2.00
CA ASP A 233 19.62 -0.42 3.46
C ASP A 233 19.15 0.87 4.15
N GLN A 234 19.21 2.00 3.45
CA GLN A 234 18.76 3.30 3.94
C GLN A 234 17.26 3.55 3.77
N LEU A 235 16.51 2.70 3.06
CA LEU A 235 15.08 2.95 2.80
C LEU A 235 14.26 3.02 4.09
N ILE A 236 14.58 2.18 5.09
CA ILE A 236 13.87 2.17 6.37
C ILE A 236 14.25 3.39 7.22
N SER A 237 15.55 3.66 7.40
CA SER A 237 16.01 4.80 8.21
C SER A 237 15.55 6.13 7.63
N THR A 238 15.62 6.30 6.30
CA THR A 238 15.11 7.49 5.60
C THR A 238 13.62 7.68 5.84
N ALA A 239 12.82 6.60 5.76
CA ALA A 239 11.39 6.69 6.05
C ALA A 239 11.10 7.08 7.51
N LEU A 240 11.93 6.63 8.45
CA LEU A 240 11.83 6.99 9.87
C LEU A 240 12.18 8.46 10.11
N GLU A 241 13.26 8.96 9.52
CA GLU A 241 13.68 10.37 9.59
C GLU A 241 12.62 11.31 9.00
N MET A 242 12.02 10.93 7.88
CA MET A 242 10.95 11.70 7.23
C MET A 242 9.66 11.79 8.08
N ARG A 243 9.49 11.03 9.16
CA ARG A 243 8.27 11.08 9.99
C ARG A 243 8.03 12.46 10.59
N ASP A 244 9.09 13.20 10.91
CA ASP A 244 9.00 14.56 11.47
C ASP A 244 8.49 15.55 10.41
N ASP A 245 9.02 15.48 9.18
CA ASP A 245 8.54 16.27 8.05
C ASP A 245 7.07 15.99 7.71
N PHE A 246 6.61 14.77 7.99
CA PHE A 246 5.24 14.32 7.73
C PHE A 246 4.31 14.42 8.95
N GLN A 247 4.79 14.95 10.08
CA GLN A 247 4.03 14.99 11.34
C GLN A 247 2.65 15.66 11.18
N ALA A 248 2.58 16.80 10.48
CA ALA A 248 1.32 17.49 10.24
C ALA A 248 0.32 16.67 9.40
N LEU A 249 0.80 15.84 8.46
CA LEU A 249 -0.06 14.95 7.69
C LEU A 249 -0.51 13.75 8.54
N ARG A 250 0.37 13.20 9.39
CA ARG A 250 0.03 12.13 10.32
C ARG A 250 -1.03 12.57 11.32
N ASP A 251 -0.89 13.77 11.89
CA ASP A 251 -1.89 14.33 12.80
C ASP A 251 -3.23 14.54 12.11
N TRP A 252 -3.20 15.01 10.85
CA TRP A 252 -4.40 15.13 10.04
C TRP A 252 -5.09 13.79 9.79
N LEU A 253 -4.34 12.77 9.38
CA LEU A 253 -4.84 11.41 9.14
C LEU A 253 -5.42 10.81 10.43
N LYS A 254 -4.75 11.01 11.57
CA LYS A 254 -5.23 10.58 12.88
C LYS A 254 -6.56 11.23 13.25
N MET A 255 -6.70 12.55 13.04
CA MET A 255 -7.98 13.21 13.31
C MET A 255 -9.07 12.77 12.33
N PHE A 256 -8.74 12.54 11.06
CA PHE A 256 -9.66 11.98 10.08
C PHE A 256 -10.12 10.57 10.49
N GLN A 257 -9.20 9.72 10.93
CA GLN A 257 -9.52 8.38 11.46
C GLN A 257 -10.44 8.46 12.68
N ASN A 258 -10.17 9.36 13.62
CA ASN A 258 -11.02 9.53 14.80
C ASN A 258 -12.44 9.96 14.40
N ALA A 259 -12.59 10.85 13.41
CA ALA A 259 -13.90 11.26 12.90
C ALA A 259 -14.65 10.08 12.26
N MET A 260 -13.94 9.18 11.56
CA MET A 260 -14.54 7.95 11.00
C MET A 260 -15.00 6.99 12.09
N SER A 261 -14.15 6.73 13.07
CA SER A 261 -14.45 5.80 14.17
C SER A 261 -15.56 6.31 15.12
N LEU A 262 -15.73 7.63 15.23
CA LEU A 262 -16.78 8.25 16.05
C LEU A 262 -18.05 8.59 15.25
N GLU A 263 -18.10 8.26 13.95
CA GLU A 263 -19.19 8.62 13.04
C GLU A 263 -19.53 10.13 13.05
N ASP A 264 -18.54 11.00 13.33
CA ASP A 264 -18.71 12.45 13.37
C ASP A 264 -18.83 13.00 11.95
N THR A 265 -20.07 13.02 11.47
CA THR A 265 -20.42 13.46 10.11
C THR A 265 -19.92 14.88 9.80
N LYS A 266 -19.95 15.80 10.78
CA LYS A 266 -19.53 17.19 10.56
C LYS A 266 -18.02 17.27 10.35
N SER A 267 -17.24 16.54 11.14
CA SER A 267 -15.79 16.51 10.97
C SER A 267 -15.39 15.73 9.71
N LEU A 268 -16.07 14.64 9.39
CA LEU A 268 -15.87 13.89 8.14
C LEU A 268 -16.07 14.75 6.89
N LEU A 269 -17.13 15.57 6.87
CA LEU A 269 -17.36 16.51 5.77
C LEU A 269 -16.20 17.50 5.62
N LYS A 270 -15.66 18.05 6.71
CA LYS A 270 -14.51 18.97 6.63
C LYS A 270 -13.27 18.32 6.02
N TYR A 271 -12.97 17.06 6.37
CA TYR A 271 -11.82 16.34 5.82
C TYR A 271 -12.01 16.05 4.33
N ARG A 272 -13.23 15.67 3.92
CA ARG A 272 -13.59 15.50 2.51
C ARG A 272 -13.51 16.81 1.73
N GLU A 273 -14.07 17.90 2.25
CA GLU A 273 -13.99 19.24 1.65
C GLU A 273 -12.54 19.71 1.48
N GLN A 274 -11.63 19.33 2.37
CA GLN A 274 -10.21 19.61 2.21
C GLN A 274 -9.60 18.85 1.03
N LEU A 275 -9.93 17.58 0.84
CA LEU A 275 -9.52 16.78 -0.32
C LEU A 275 -10.16 17.31 -1.62
N ASP A 276 -11.45 17.69 -1.58
CA ASP A 276 -12.15 18.28 -2.73
C ASP A 276 -11.55 19.63 -3.14
N SER A 277 -11.15 20.45 -2.17
CA SER A 277 -10.47 21.71 -2.47
C SER A 277 -9.10 21.48 -3.11
N VAL A 278 -8.36 20.45 -2.68
CA VAL A 278 -7.12 20.03 -3.35
C VAL A 278 -7.42 19.54 -4.78
N SER A 279 -8.48 18.75 -4.96
CA SER A 279 -8.97 18.33 -6.27
C SER A 279 -9.21 19.53 -7.19
N GLN A 280 -10.02 20.49 -6.75
CA GLN A 280 -10.34 21.70 -7.53
C GLN A 280 -9.09 22.49 -7.90
N TYR A 281 -8.12 22.61 -6.97
CA TYR A 281 -6.85 23.26 -7.24
C TYR A 281 -6.06 22.53 -8.34
N ILE A 282 -5.95 21.20 -8.25
CA ILE A 282 -5.27 20.37 -9.25
C ILE A 282 -5.95 20.51 -10.60
N ASP A 283 -7.27 20.36 -10.64
CA ASP A 283 -8.08 20.41 -11.86
C ASP A 283 -7.93 21.78 -12.55
N LYS A 284 -7.88 22.87 -11.77
CA LYS A 284 -7.58 24.22 -12.27
C LYS A 284 -6.15 24.35 -12.80
N LYS A 285 -5.16 23.75 -12.13
CA LYS A 285 -3.73 23.83 -12.49
C LYS A 285 -3.38 23.01 -13.73
N ILE A 286 -3.98 21.83 -13.91
CA ILE A 286 -3.76 20.98 -15.10
C ILE A 286 -4.62 21.38 -16.31
N GLY A 287 -5.33 22.50 -16.23
CA GLY A 287 -6.06 23.06 -17.36
C GLY A 287 -7.48 22.50 -17.55
N LEU A 288 -8.33 22.57 -16.53
CA LEU A 288 -9.72 23.03 -16.74
C LEU A 288 -9.78 24.58 -16.84
N GLY A 289 -8.79 25.17 -17.50
CA GLY A 289 -8.79 26.57 -17.92
C GLY A 289 -9.45 26.66 -19.29
N SER A 290 -10.26 27.71 -19.51
CA SER A 290 -10.88 27.95 -20.81
C SER A 290 -9.81 28.09 -21.91
N THR A 291 -10.22 27.85 -23.16
CA THR A 291 -9.43 27.93 -24.40
C THR A 291 -8.56 29.18 -24.55
N ASN A 292 -8.80 30.22 -23.75
CA ASN A 292 -8.17 31.52 -23.88
C ASN A 292 -6.99 31.75 -22.90
N ASN A 293 -6.70 30.84 -21.95
CA ASN A 293 -5.59 31.01 -20.99
C ASN A 293 -4.89 29.67 -20.67
N PRO A 294 -4.02 29.14 -21.54
CA PRO A 294 -3.22 27.96 -21.23
C PRO A 294 -2.19 28.25 -20.14
N VAL A 295 -2.06 27.34 -19.17
CA VAL A 295 -1.02 27.39 -18.12
C VAL A 295 0.17 26.56 -18.59
N THR A 296 1.34 27.18 -18.74
CA THR A 296 2.60 26.49 -19.03
C THR A 296 3.17 25.88 -17.76
N MET A 297 3.39 24.57 -17.75
CA MET A 297 4.14 23.86 -16.71
C MET A 297 5.61 23.76 -17.13
N GLU A 298 6.52 24.41 -16.41
CA GLU A 298 7.96 24.12 -16.51
C GLU A 298 8.36 23.12 -15.43
N ALA A 299 8.82 21.94 -15.85
CA ALA A 299 9.31 20.89 -14.97
C ALA A 299 10.82 21.04 -14.78
N GLY A 300 11.25 21.59 -13.64
CA GLY A 300 12.65 21.59 -13.19
C GLY A 300 12.88 20.59 -12.04
N MET A 301 14.09 20.03 -11.95
CA MET A 301 14.51 19.19 -10.84
C MET A 301 14.48 20.00 -9.53
N GLY A 302 13.54 19.69 -8.65
CA GLY A 302 13.40 20.32 -7.34
C GLY A 302 12.66 21.65 -7.39
N ILE A 303 11.48 21.69 -6.78
CA ILE A 303 10.62 22.88 -6.57
C ILE A 303 9.92 23.37 -7.85
N PHE A 304 8.63 23.01 -7.98
CA PHE A 304 7.71 23.64 -8.92
C PHE A 304 7.50 25.11 -8.53
N LYS A 305 8.20 26.04 -9.17
CA LYS A 305 7.82 27.46 -9.15
C LYS A 305 6.74 27.68 -10.20
N ILE A 306 5.49 27.81 -9.76
CA ILE A 306 4.36 28.09 -10.65
C ILE A 306 3.90 29.52 -10.37
N ALA A 307 4.18 30.43 -11.30
CA ALA A 307 3.58 31.75 -11.33
C ALA A 307 2.16 31.64 -11.91
N THR A 308 1.13 31.88 -11.10
CA THR A 308 -0.23 32.07 -11.59
C THR A 308 -0.79 33.38 -11.04
N GLN A 309 -1.45 34.16 -11.91
CA GLN A 309 -2.34 35.26 -11.51
C GLN A 309 -3.59 34.67 -10.83
N SER A 310 -3.45 34.17 -9.61
CA SER A 310 -4.54 33.62 -8.81
C SER A 310 -4.55 34.27 -7.43
N ASN A 311 -5.77 34.50 -6.92
CA ASN A 311 -6.10 35.13 -5.65
C ASN A 311 -5.06 34.83 -4.54
N PRO A 312 -4.38 35.84 -3.93
CA PRO A 312 -3.21 35.63 -3.07
C PRO A 312 -3.48 34.81 -1.79
N LEU A 313 -4.73 34.71 -1.33
CA LEU A 313 -5.13 33.85 -0.21
C LEU A 313 -5.13 32.35 -0.59
N GLU A 314 -5.48 32.03 -1.83
CA GLU A 314 -5.48 30.66 -2.36
C GLU A 314 -4.06 30.20 -2.68
N SER A 315 -3.16 31.08 -3.11
CA SER A 315 -1.75 30.72 -3.31
C SER A 315 -1.04 30.43 -1.98
N LEU A 316 -1.30 31.21 -0.93
CA LEU A 316 -0.73 31.01 0.41
C LEU A 316 -1.21 29.71 1.07
N LYS A 317 -2.52 29.39 1.00
CA LYS A 317 -3.08 28.13 1.55
C LYS A 317 -2.55 26.87 0.86
N ASN A 318 -2.07 27.00 -0.37
CA ASN A 318 -1.48 25.90 -1.13
C ASN A 318 0.05 25.84 -1.02
N GLN A 319 0.68 26.82 -0.35
CA GLN A 319 2.11 26.87 -0.07
C GLN A 319 2.48 26.37 1.34
N PHE A 320 1.50 26.31 2.26
CA PHE A 320 1.73 25.90 3.65
C PHE A 320 0.68 24.88 4.14
N GLY A 321 1.08 24.04 5.10
CA GLY A 321 0.21 23.06 5.75
C GLY A 321 -0.11 21.81 4.91
N ILE A 322 -1.13 21.06 5.34
CA ILE A 322 -1.48 19.74 4.77
C ILE A 322 -1.70 19.80 3.25
N ARG A 323 -2.37 20.84 2.74
CA ARG A 323 -2.61 21.00 1.30
C ARG A 323 -1.32 21.08 0.48
N ALA A 324 -0.31 21.79 0.98
CA ALA A 324 0.99 21.89 0.33
C ALA A 324 1.68 20.53 0.28
N THR A 325 1.63 19.76 1.37
CA THR A 325 2.15 18.38 1.42
C THR A 325 1.43 17.49 0.40
N ILE A 326 0.09 17.52 0.35
CA ILE A 326 -0.70 16.72 -0.60
C ILE A 326 -0.40 17.12 -2.05
N ASN A 327 -0.35 18.42 -2.35
CA ASN A 327 0.02 18.91 -3.68
C ASN A 327 1.45 18.46 -4.06
N LYS A 328 2.42 18.52 -3.13
CA LYS A 328 3.80 18.06 -3.34
C LYS A 328 3.90 16.56 -3.63
N LEU A 329 2.98 15.76 -3.10
CA LEU A 329 2.88 14.32 -3.39
C LEU A 329 2.25 14.04 -4.75
N ILE A 330 1.21 14.79 -5.12
CA ILE A 330 0.48 14.63 -6.39
C ILE A 330 1.31 15.12 -7.58
N PHE A 331 1.86 16.33 -7.49
CA PHE A 331 2.74 16.89 -8.52
C PHE A 331 4.17 16.37 -8.42
N GLY A 332 4.49 15.51 -7.45
CA GLY A 332 5.81 14.87 -7.33
C GLY A 332 6.18 14.04 -8.57
N SER A 333 7.37 13.42 -8.54
CA SER A 333 7.87 12.65 -9.69
C SER A 333 6.86 11.62 -10.20
N SER A 334 6.93 11.35 -11.50
CA SER A 334 6.22 10.27 -12.18
C SER A 334 6.71 8.87 -11.79
N GLY A 335 7.77 8.79 -10.97
CA GLY A 335 8.30 7.53 -10.43
C GLY A 335 9.31 6.84 -11.34
N LYS A 336 9.49 7.27 -12.59
CA LYS A 336 10.39 6.58 -13.55
C LYS A 336 11.86 6.60 -13.10
N ALA A 337 12.36 7.75 -12.68
CA ALA A 337 13.74 7.90 -12.22
C ALA A 337 13.94 7.15 -10.90
N GLU A 338 12.94 7.19 -10.02
CA GLU A 338 12.95 6.55 -8.72
C GLU A 338 12.91 5.03 -8.84
N ILE A 339 12.14 4.49 -9.78
CA ILE A 339 12.18 3.05 -10.02
C ILE A 339 13.51 2.61 -10.56
N LYS A 340 14.10 3.38 -11.48
CA LYS A 340 15.44 3.06 -11.95
C LYS A 340 16.40 3.07 -10.76
N LYS A 341 16.40 4.14 -9.97
CA LYS A 341 17.19 4.23 -8.73
C LYS A 341 16.94 3.05 -7.78
N TYR A 342 15.70 2.62 -7.60
CA TYR A 342 15.34 1.46 -6.78
C TYR A 342 15.94 0.17 -7.32
N ILE A 343 15.83 -0.12 -8.61
CA ILE A 343 16.52 -1.28 -9.23
C ILE A 343 18.03 -1.16 -9.04
N ASP A 344 18.58 0.04 -9.24
CA ASP A 344 20.00 0.34 -9.11
C ASP A 344 20.51 0.02 -7.70
N MET A 345 19.71 0.32 -6.66
CA MET A 345 20.02 0.01 -5.26
C MET A 345 20.23 -1.49 -5.00
N PHE A 346 19.61 -2.36 -5.80
CA PHE A 346 19.77 -3.82 -5.72
C PHE A 346 20.71 -4.40 -6.79
N GLY A 347 21.33 -3.57 -7.63
CA GLY A 347 22.28 -4.03 -8.65
C GLY A 347 21.64 -4.65 -9.90
N GLU A 348 20.32 -4.57 -10.07
CA GLU A 348 19.56 -5.35 -11.07
C GLU A 348 19.32 -4.60 -12.41
N GLN A 349 20.13 -3.57 -12.74
CA GLN A 349 19.90 -2.68 -13.89
C GLN A 349 19.85 -3.36 -15.27
N LYS A 350 20.51 -4.51 -15.39
CA LYS A 350 20.73 -5.21 -16.66
C LYS A 350 20.14 -6.62 -16.66
N THR A 351 19.39 -6.96 -15.62
CA THR A 351 18.81 -8.29 -15.49
C THR A 351 17.35 -8.27 -15.94
N SER A 352 16.88 -9.39 -16.45
CA SER A 352 15.46 -9.59 -16.74
C SER A 352 14.60 -9.45 -15.49
N ILE A 353 15.17 -9.72 -14.30
CA ILE A 353 14.50 -9.61 -13.00
C ILE A 353 14.20 -8.16 -12.67
N GLY A 354 15.18 -7.25 -12.70
CA GLY A 354 14.96 -5.83 -12.40
C GLY A 354 13.96 -5.19 -13.37
N VAL A 355 14.07 -5.53 -14.66
CA VAL A 355 13.16 -5.03 -15.70
C VAL A 355 11.74 -5.58 -15.54
N ASN A 356 11.57 -6.88 -15.28
CA ASN A 356 10.25 -7.50 -15.11
C ASN A 356 9.60 -7.16 -13.77
N ALA A 357 10.37 -7.11 -12.68
CA ALA A 357 9.89 -6.68 -11.36
C ALA A 357 9.33 -5.26 -11.42
N CYS A 358 9.97 -4.38 -12.19
CA CYS A 358 9.39 -3.10 -12.51
C CYS A 358 8.13 -3.27 -13.36
N LEU A 359 8.24 -3.80 -14.58
CA LEU A 359 7.13 -3.87 -15.54
C LEU A 359 5.85 -4.51 -14.98
N GLU A 360 5.95 -5.54 -14.13
CA GLU A 360 4.79 -6.24 -13.58
C GLU A 360 4.28 -5.68 -12.24
N ALA A 361 5.14 -5.11 -11.38
CA ALA A 361 4.68 -4.25 -10.29
C ALA A 361 3.84 -3.09 -10.86
N HIS A 362 4.09 -2.65 -12.10
CA HIS A 362 3.24 -1.66 -12.79
C HIS A 362 1.83 -2.19 -13.11
N HIS A 363 1.66 -3.48 -13.42
CA HIS A 363 0.39 -4.07 -13.83
C HIS A 363 -0.53 -4.46 -12.65
N SER A 364 0.03 -5.04 -11.60
CA SER A 364 -0.72 -5.40 -10.38
C SER A 364 -1.33 -4.16 -9.68
N LEU A 365 -0.60 -3.05 -9.68
CA LEU A 365 -1.09 -1.77 -9.12
C LEU A 365 -2.18 -1.11 -9.98
N ARG A 366 -2.36 -1.53 -11.24
CA ARG A 366 -3.40 -1.02 -12.15
C ARG A 366 -4.77 -1.67 -11.91
N ALA A 367 -4.81 -2.93 -11.48
CA ALA A 367 -6.06 -3.60 -11.09
C ALA A 367 -6.80 -2.85 -9.97
N LYS A 368 -6.05 -2.11 -9.12
CA LYS A 368 -6.56 -1.28 -8.02
C LYS A 368 -7.38 -0.05 -8.46
N VAL A 369 -7.22 0.46 -9.68
CA VAL A 369 -7.91 1.71 -10.13
C VAL A 369 -9.20 1.44 -10.92
N HIS A 370 -9.38 0.22 -11.46
CA HIS A 370 -10.58 -0.11 -12.25
C HIS A 370 -11.67 -0.85 -11.47
N GLN A 371 -11.34 -1.62 -10.42
CA GLN A 371 -12.36 -2.32 -9.65
C GLN A 371 -13.20 -1.42 -8.72
N PHE A 372 -12.73 -0.22 -8.37
CA PHE A 372 -13.50 0.73 -7.56
C PHE A 372 -14.49 1.59 -8.37
N LYS A 373 -14.48 1.52 -9.70
CA LYS A 373 -15.42 2.27 -10.55
C LYS A 373 -16.74 1.56 -10.83
N THR A 374 -16.87 0.28 -10.47
CA THR A 374 -18.05 -0.53 -10.80
C THR A 374 -19.06 -0.67 -9.66
N TYR A 375 -18.81 -0.05 -8.50
CA TYR A 375 -19.72 -0.09 -7.36
C TYR A 375 -19.75 1.25 -6.62
N PHE A 376 -20.19 2.31 -7.30
CA PHE A 376 -20.82 3.49 -6.70
C PHE A 376 -21.89 4.02 -7.66
#